data_AF-A0A7Z2ZSM6-F1
#
_entry.id   AF-A0A7Z2ZSM6-F1
#
_cell.length_a   1.000
_cell.length_b   1.000
_cell.length_c   1.000
_cell.angle_alpha   90.00
_cell.angle_beta   90.00
_cell.angle_gamma   90.00
#
_symmetry.space_group_name_H-M   'P 1'
#
loop_
_entity.id
_entity.type
_entity.pdbx_description
1 polymer ?
#
loop_
_entity_poly.entity_id
_entity_poly.type
_entity_poly.pdbx_seq_one_letter_code
_entity_poly.pdbx_strand_id
1 'polypeptide(L)' 'MEPTLYKVSTAMKMLDVCRATIYRMFARGELERVNIGQRATRVTAASIERAIAAGKKKD' A
#
# COMPACT_ATOMS: atom_id res chain seq x y z
N MET A 1 -11.87 8.62 13.87
CA MET A 1 -11.66 8.87 12.43
C MET A 1 -11.41 7.50 11.80
N GLU A 2 -12.20 7.10 10.81
CA GLU A 2 -11.95 5.83 10.11
C GLU A 2 -10.64 5.92 9.31
N PRO A 3 -9.83 4.85 9.24
CA PRO A 3 -8.60 4.88 8.47
C PRO A 3 -8.90 5.01 6.97
N THR A 4 -8.28 5.97 6.31
CA THR A 4 -8.37 6.10 4.85
C THR A 4 -7.74 4.86 4.18
N LEU A 5 -8.54 4.17 3.36
CA LEU A 5 -8.16 2.93 2.69
C LEU A 5 -8.08 3.11 1.17
N TYR A 6 -6.95 2.70 0.58
CA TYR A 6 -6.73 2.74 -0.86
C TYR A 6 -6.81 1.36 -1.49
N LYS A 7 -7.28 1.29 -2.75
CA LYS A 7 -7.13 0.08 -3.56
C LYS A 7 -5.64 -0.18 -3.81
N VAL A 8 -5.25 -1.45 -3.98
CA VAL A 8 -3.89 -1.83 -4.40
C VAL A 8 -3.47 -1.08 -5.68
N SER A 9 -4.39 -0.93 -6.64
CA SER A 9 -4.13 -0.17 -7.87
C SER A 9 -3.86 1.32 -7.64
N THR A 10 -4.46 1.93 -6.62
CA THR A 10 -4.15 3.31 -6.24
C THR A 10 -2.79 3.38 -5.57
N ALA A 11 -2.47 2.44 -4.66
CA ALA A 11 -1.17 2.36 -4.02
C ALA A 11 -0.02 2.22 -5.04
N MET A 12 -0.22 1.41 -6.09
CA MET A 12 0.71 1.29 -7.21
C MET A 12 1.01 2.64 -7.87
N LYS A 13 -0.01 3.46 -8.12
CA LYS A 13 0.16 4.79 -8.73
C LYS A 13 0.85 5.78 -7.79
N MET A 14 0.53 5.74 -6.50
CA MET A 14 1.10 6.66 -5.51
C MET A 14 2.60 6.39 -5.26
N LEU A 15 3.00 5.12 -5.27
CA LEU A 15 4.37 4.69 -5.03
C LEU A 15 5.18 4.51 -6.32
N ASP A 16 4.54 4.63 -7.49
CA ASP A 16 5.08 4.29 -8.80
C ASP A 16 5.73 2.89 -8.86
N VAL A 17 4.98 1.88 -8.40
CA VAL A 17 5.47 0.50 -8.37
C VAL A 17 4.47 -0.48 -8.97
N CYS A 18 5.00 -1.60 -9.47
CA CYS A 18 4.16 -2.68 -9.99
C CYS A 18 3.43 -3.42 -8.84
N ARG A 19 2.38 -4.16 -9.22
CA ARG A 19 1.58 -4.95 -8.27
C ARG A 19 2.45 -5.92 -7.46
N ALA A 20 3.39 -6.61 -8.11
CA ALA A 20 4.28 -7.55 -7.44
C ALA A 20 5.13 -6.88 -6.35
N THR A 21 5.58 -5.63 -6.58
CA THR A 21 6.28 -4.86 -5.56
C THR A 21 5.37 -4.54 -4.37
N ILE A 22 4.12 -4.12 -4.57
CA ILE A 22 3.19 -3.91 -3.46
C ILE A 22 3.04 -5.17 -2.59
N TYR A 23 2.88 -6.34 -3.20
CA TYR A 23 2.78 -7.59 -2.43
C TYR A 23 4.08 -7.96 -1.72
N ARG A 24 5.24 -7.66 -2.30
CA ARG A 24 6.54 -7.79 -1.60
C ARG A 24 6.62 -6.82 -0.42
N MET A 25 6.14 -5.59 -0.56
CA MET A 25 6.10 -4.60 0.53
C MET A 25 5.17 -5.06 1.66
N PHE A 26 4.03 -5.69 1.36
CA PHE A 26 3.21 -6.33 2.41
C PHE A 26 3.97 -7.46 3.12
N ALA A 27 4.64 -8.33 2.37
CA ALA A 27 5.40 -9.43 2.95
C ALA A 27 6.56 -8.94 3.84
N ARG A 28 7.13 -7.77 3.54
CA ARG A 28 8.18 -7.10 4.32
C ARG A 28 7.66 -6.25 5.47
N GLY A 29 6.35 -6.07 5.60
CA GLY A 29 5.75 -5.17 6.59
C GLY A 29 5.93 -3.67 6.28
N GLU A 30 6.37 -3.33 5.07
CA GLU A 30 6.55 -1.95 4.61
C GLU A 30 5.20 -1.27 4.30
N LEU A 31 4.18 -2.06 3.95
CA LEU A 31 2.81 -1.60 3.77
C LEU A 31 1.86 -2.43 4.63
N GLU A 32 0.81 -1.79 5.12
CA GLU A 32 -0.26 -2.45 5.85
C GLU A 32 -1.43 -2.72 4.93
N ARG A 33 -1.87 -3.99 4.89
CA ARG A 33 -3.05 -4.40 4.15
C ARG A 33 -4.24 -4.58 5.07
N VAL A 34 -5.41 -4.14 4.62
CA VAL A 34 -6.71 -4.40 5.26
C VAL A 34 -7.55 -5.23 4.30
N ASN A 35 -8.03 -6.39 4.77
CA ASN A 35 -8.97 -7.20 4.00
C ASN A 35 -10.40 -6.75 4.30
N ILE A 36 -11.11 -6.27 3.29
CA ILE A 36 -12.51 -5.80 3.40
C ILE A 36 -13.51 -6.82 2.82
N GLY A 37 -13.05 -8.05 2.58
CA GLY A 37 -13.82 -9.16 2.04
C GLY A 37 -12.92 -10.27 1.49
N GLN A 38 -13.49 -11.38 1.03
CA GLN A 38 -12.73 -12.56 0.59
C GLN A 38 -11.69 -12.27 -0.52
N ARG A 39 -11.98 -11.32 -1.42
CA ARG A 39 -11.10 -10.96 -2.55
C ARG A 39 -10.69 -9.49 -2.59
N ALA A 40 -11.06 -8.73 -1.56
CA ALA A 40 -10.90 -7.29 -1.55
C ALA A 40 -9.84 -6.88 -0.53
N THR A 41 -8.64 -6.60 -1.03
CA THR A 41 -7.53 -6.04 -0.24
C THR A 41 -7.45 -4.52 -0.44
N ARG A 42 -7.18 -3.81 0.64
CA ARG A 42 -6.90 -2.37 0.70
C ARG A 42 -5.57 -2.11 1.39
N VAL A 43 -5.04 -0.91 1.19
CA VAL A 43 -3.80 -0.43 1.80
C VAL A 43 -4.12 0.79 2.66
N THR A 44 -3.57 0.87 3.87
CA THR A 44 -3.78 2.04 4.73
C THR A 44 -3.03 3.25 4.19
N ALA A 45 -3.66 4.43 4.23
CA ALA A 45 -3.00 5.69 3.87
C ALA A 45 -1.73 5.92 4.70
N ALA A 46 -1.81 5.67 6.01
CA ALA A 46 -0.70 5.82 6.93
C ALA A 46 0.54 5.00 6.54
N SER A 47 0.36 3.74 6.10
CA SER A 47 1.52 2.93 5.68
C SER A 47 2.11 3.39 4.34
N ILE A 48 1.29 3.92 3.43
CA ILE A 48 1.78 4.54 2.18
C ILE A 48 2.57 5.80 2.48
N GLU A 49 2.07 6.68 3.35
CA GLU A 49 2.76 7.89 3.76
C GLU A 49 4.12 7.58 4.40
N ARG A 50 4.18 6.57 5.28
CA ARG A 50 5.45 6.08 5.84
C ARG A 50 6.39 5.53 4.77
N ALA A 51 5.87 4.80 3.79
CA ALA A 51 6.67 4.28 2.68
C ALA A 51 7.25 5.41 1.80
N ILE A 52 6.45 6.45 1.54
CA ILE A 52 6.90 7.65 0.80
C ILE A 52 7.97 8.39 1.60
N ALA A 53 7.74 8.63 2.91
CA ALA A 53 8.71 9.28 3.78
C ALA A 53 10.03 8.48 3.91
N ALA A 54 9.97 7.16 3.78
CA ALA A 54 11.13 6.27 3.77
C ALA A 54 11.83 6.14 2.39
N GLY A 55 11.43 6.94 1.39
CA GLY A 55 12.05 6.93 0.05
C GLY A 55 11.77 5.66 -0.76
N LYS A 56 10.67 4.95 -0.48
CA LYS A 56 10.31 3.70 -1.18
C LYS A 56 9.54 3.94 -2.48
N LYS A 57 9.26 5.20 -2.84
CA LYS A 57 8.69 5.57 -4.14
C LYS A 57 9.77 5.35 -5.21
N LYS A 58 9.39 4.75 -6.34
CA LYS A 58 10.29 4.70 -7.50
C LYS A 58 10.31 6.11 -8.14
N ASP A 59 11.51 6.66 -8.33
CA ASP A 59 11.73 7.92 -9.06
C ASP A 59 11.31 7.80 -10.54
#